data_AF-A0A3N5YIK3-F1
#
_entry.id   AF-A0A3N5YIK3-F1
#
_cell.length_a   1.000
_cell.length_b   1.000
_cell.length_c   1.000
_cell.angle_alpha   90.00
_cell.angle_beta   90.00
_cell.angle_gamma   90.00
#
_symmetry.space_group_name_H-M   'P 1'
#
loop_
_entity.id
_entity.type
_entity.pdbx_description
1 polymer ?
#
loop_
_entity_poly.entity_id
_entity_poly.type
_entity_poly.pdbx_seq_one_letter_code
_entity_poly.pdbx_strand_id
1 'polypeptide(L)'
;MKKSIAVLIVFSIFLFHGCIPSVSQQTRETMGHSISVVTESVSRPGSYASSIGWKEKTYKLDNGNWVYVEPDRPGCFLHWEVNSQGIIVGYKLEGNRCY
;
A
#
# COMPACT_ATOMS: atom_id res chain seq x y z
N MET A 1 -28.58 10.45 34.66
CA MET A 1 -27.18 10.66 34.25
C MET A 1 -26.43 9.37 33.86
N LYS A 2 -26.58 8.23 34.56
CA LYS A 2 -25.85 6.98 34.21
C LYS A 2 -26.28 6.33 32.87
N LYS A 3 -27.55 6.47 32.46
CA LYS A 3 -28.08 5.89 31.20
C LYS A 3 -27.54 6.59 29.95
N SER A 4 -27.22 7.88 30.01
CA SER A 4 -26.71 8.68 28.88
C SER A 4 -25.25 8.36 28.54
N ILE A 5 -24.44 7.96 29.54
CA ILE A 5 -23.03 7.59 29.35
C ILE A 5 -22.91 6.24 28.62
N ALA A 6 -23.79 5.28 28.92
CA ALA A 6 -23.80 3.98 28.26
C ALA A 6 -24.12 4.08 26.75
N VAL A 7 -25.02 4.99 26.37
CA VAL A 7 -25.36 5.24 24.95
C VAL A 7 -24.19 5.85 24.19
N LEU A 8 -23.45 6.78 24.81
CA LEU A 8 -22.25 7.40 24.22
C LEU A 8 -21.10 6.40 24.00
N ILE A 9 -20.89 5.46 24.94
CA ILE A 9 -19.87 4.42 24.82
C ILE A 9 -20.23 3.43 23.72
N VAL A 10 -21.50 3.02 23.61
CA VAL A 10 -21.96 2.13 22.53
C VAL A 10 -21.87 2.81 21.16
N PHE A 11 -22.22 4.09 21.05
CA PHE A 11 -22.11 4.85 19.80
C PHE A 11 -20.65 5.04 19.34
N SER A 12 -19.72 5.16 20.29
CA SER A 12 -18.29 5.30 19.98
C SER A 12 -17.69 4.02 19.39
N ILE A 13 -18.16 2.83 19.79
CA ILE A 13 -17.67 1.53 19.26
C ILE A 13 -18.06 1.33 17.78
N PHE A 14 -19.20 1.89 17.34
CA PHE A 14 -19.62 1.79 15.93
C PHE A 14 -18.85 2.71 14.98
N LEU A 15 -18.22 3.78 15.46
CA LEU A 15 -17.50 4.75 14.62
C LEU A 15 -16.06 4.35 14.29
N PHE A 16 -15.51 3.31 14.93
CA PHE A 16 -14.12 2.86 14.71
C PHE A 16 -13.98 1.58 13.87
N HIS A 17 -15.05 1.11 13.23
CA HIS A 17 -14.96 0.06 12.20
C HIS A 17 -14.55 0.67 10.86
N GLY A 18 -13.44 1.41 10.84
CA GLY A 18 -12.82 1.82 9.58
C GLY A 18 -12.47 0.56 8.80
N CYS A 19 -13.15 0.30 7.69
CA CYS A 19 -12.79 -0.77 6.77
C CYS A 19 -11.32 -0.60 6.39
N ILE A 20 -10.50 -1.60 6.68
CA ILE A 20 -9.15 -1.68 6.14
C ILE A 20 -9.33 -1.85 4.63
N PRO A 21 -8.87 -0.89 3.79
CA PRO A 21 -9.03 -1.00 2.35
C PRO A 21 -8.29 -2.23 1.84
N SER A 22 -8.86 -2.90 0.83
CA SER A 22 -8.15 -3.98 0.14
C SER A 22 -6.88 -3.42 -0.53
N VAL A 23 -5.88 -4.27 -0.73
CA VAL A 23 -4.65 -3.87 -1.44
C VAL A 23 -4.99 -3.31 -2.82
N SER A 24 -5.95 -3.93 -3.52
CA SER A 24 -6.42 -3.45 -4.82
C SER A 24 -7.07 -2.06 -4.78
N GLN A 25 -7.72 -1.69 -3.68
CA GLN A 25 -8.28 -0.34 -3.53
C GLN A 25 -7.16 0.67 -3.29
N GLN A 26 -6.27 0.39 -2.34
CA GLN A 26 -5.12 1.24 -2.05
C GLN A 26 -4.24 1.43 -3.29
N THR A 27 -3.98 0.38 -4.07
CA THR A 27 -3.15 0.51 -5.26
C THR A 27 -3.78 1.38 -6.32
N ARG A 28 -5.11 1.26 -6.50
CA ARG A 28 -5.84 2.11 -7.44
C ARG A 28 -5.81 3.58 -7.04
N GLU A 29 -5.92 3.87 -5.74
CA GLU A 29 -5.83 5.25 -5.22
C GLU A 29 -4.42 5.85 -5.38
N THR A 30 -3.39 5.00 -5.43
CA THR A 30 -1.99 5.41 -5.62
C THR A 30 -1.64 5.71 -7.08
N MET A 31 -2.49 5.33 -8.03
CA MET A 31 -2.27 5.58 -9.46
C MET A 31 -2.17 7.08 -9.78
N GLY A 32 -1.20 7.46 -10.61
CA GLY A 32 -0.94 8.87 -10.96
C GLY A 32 -0.10 9.63 -9.93
N HIS A 33 0.23 9.02 -8.79
CA HIS A 33 1.17 9.60 -7.83
C HIS A 33 2.63 9.37 -8.25
N SER A 34 3.52 10.19 -7.70
CA SER A 34 4.97 9.97 -7.81
C SER A 34 5.37 8.69 -7.08
N ILE A 35 6.24 7.89 -7.70
CA ILE A 35 6.83 6.69 -7.08
C ILE A 35 7.56 7.01 -5.77
N SER A 36 8.02 8.27 -5.61
CA SER A 36 8.68 8.73 -4.38
C SER A 36 7.84 8.52 -3.12
N VAL A 37 6.51 8.63 -3.23
CA VAL A 37 5.59 8.43 -2.10
C VAL A 37 5.63 6.98 -1.62
N VAL A 38 5.65 6.04 -2.57
CA VAL A 38 5.76 4.60 -2.29
C VAL A 38 7.14 4.29 -1.73
N THR A 39 8.22 4.74 -2.38
CA THR A 39 9.59 4.44 -1.91
C THR A 39 9.85 5.00 -0.53
N GLU A 40 9.32 6.20 -0.23
CA GLU A 40 9.42 6.77 1.11
C GLU A 40 8.71 5.88 2.13
N SER A 41 7.45 5.48 1.87
CA SER A 41 6.69 4.57 2.72
C SER A 41 7.42 3.25 2.97
N VAL A 42 7.95 2.63 1.91
CA VAL A 42 8.70 1.37 1.97
C VAL A 42 9.98 1.51 2.78
N SER A 43 10.68 2.64 2.66
CA SER A 43 11.96 2.90 3.34
C SER A 43 11.83 3.19 4.84
N ARG A 44 10.62 3.48 5.34
CA ARG A 44 10.40 3.86 6.74
C ARG A 44 10.81 2.73 7.70
N PRO A 45 11.55 3.04 8.79
CA PRO A 45 11.74 2.10 9.89
C PRO A 45 10.39 1.59 10.42
N GLY A 46 10.22 0.28 10.49
CA GLY A 46 8.96 -0.36 10.91
C GLY A 46 8.04 -0.77 9.76
N SER A 47 8.37 -0.43 8.51
CA SER A 47 7.70 -1.00 7.34
C SER A 47 7.93 -2.52 7.25
N TYR A 48 7.04 -3.23 6.56
CA TYR A 48 7.25 -4.66 6.30
C TYR A 48 8.54 -4.91 5.52
N ALA A 49 8.88 -4.06 4.56
CA ALA A 49 10.15 -4.13 3.84
C ALA A 49 11.36 -4.06 4.77
N SER A 50 11.35 -3.14 5.75
CA SER A 50 12.43 -3.00 6.72
C SER A 50 12.59 -4.24 7.61
N SER A 51 11.47 -4.85 8.03
CA SER A 51 11.48 -5.99 8.96
C SER A 51 12.02 -7.28 8.33
N ILE A 52 11.89 -7.43 7.01
CA ILE A 52 12.43 -8.58 6.27
C ILE A 52 13.80 -8.30 5.65
N GLY A 53 14.40 -7.13 5.92
CA GLY A 53 15.69 -6.73 5.34
C GLY A 53 15.64 -6.60 3.82
N TRP A 54 14.48 -6.24 3.27
CA TRP A 54 14.25 -6.16 1.84
C TRP A 54 15.21 -5.16 1.17
N LYS A 55 15.59 -5.46 -0.07
CA LYS A 55 16.44 -4.62 -0.91
C LYS A 55 15.68 -4.24 -2.17
N GLU A 56 15.86 -2.99 -2.56
CA GLU A 56 15.21 -2.43 -3.74
C GLU A 56 15.36 -3.33 -4.96
N LYS A 57 14.23 -3.57 -5.65
CA LYS A 57 14.19 -4.37 -6.86
C LYS A 57 13.42 -3.61 -7.93
N THR A 58 14.10 -3.38 -9.05
CA THR A 58 13.52 -2.73 -10.23
C THR A 58 13.87 -3.46 -11.52
N TYR A 59 13.03 -3.34 -12.55
CA TYR A 59 13.35 -3.84 -13.90
C TYR A 59 12.76 -2.95 -14.98
N LYS A 60 13.35 -2.96 -16.19
CA LYS A 60 12.88 -2.17 -17.34
C LYS A 60 11.79 -2.90 -18.10
N LEU A 61 10.89 -2.14 -18.73
CA LEU A 61 9.91 -2.62 -19.69
C LEU A 61 10.25 -2.11 -21.10
N ASP A 62 9.80 -2.83 -22.12
CA ASP A 62 10.10 -2.51 -23.53
C ASP A 62 9.46 -1.19 -23.99
N ASN A 63 8.41 -0.73 -23.29
CA ASN A 63 7.71 0.52 -23.58
C ASN A 63 8.42 1.78 -23.03
N GLY A 64 9.63 1.64 -22.46
CA GLY A 64 10.40 2.73 -21.86
C GLY A 64 10.06 3.01 -20.39
N ASN A 65 9.00 2.38 -19.86
CA ASN A 65 8.69 2.41 -18.44
C ASN A 65 9.60 1.44 -17.67
N TRP A 66 9.48 1.47 -16.34
CA TRP A 66 10.17 0.55 -15.46
C TRP A 66 9.26 0.13 -14.33
N VAL A 67 9.61 -0.95 -13.65
CA VAL A 67 8.85 -1.46 -12.53
C VAL A 67 9.64 -1.30 -11.24
N TYR A 68 9.00 -0.75 -10.21
CA TYR A 68 9.43 -0.85 -8.82
C TYR A 68 8.65 -1.97 -8.13
N VAL A 69 9.35 -2.89 -7.46
CA VAL A 69 8.70 -3.96 -6.69
C VAL A 69 8.63 -3.56 -5.22
N GLU A 70 7.46 -3.62 -4.61
CA GLU A 70 7.23 -3.37 -3.19
C GLU A 70 6.75 -4.66 -2.51
N PRO A 71 7.35 -5.06 -1.37
CA PRO A 71 6.77 -6.08 -0.51
C PRO A 71 5.73 -5.44 0.43
N ASP A 72 4.44 -5.73 0.21
CA ASP A 72 3.36 -5.23 1.09
C ASP A 72 3.23 -6.07 2.37
N ARG A 73 3.19 -7.40 2.21
CA ARG A 73 3.09 -8.37 3.33
C ARG A 73 3.63 -9.74 2.92
N PRO A 74 3.74 -10.73 3.84
CA PRO A 74 4.21 -12.06 3.49
C PRO A 74 3.40 -12.69 2.35
N GLY A 75 4.05 -12.97 1.22
CA GLY A 75 3.44 -13.58 0.05
C GLY A 75 2.62 -12.62 -0.83
N CYS A 76 2.78 -11.30 -0.68
CA CYS A 76 2.21 -10.31 -1.59
C CYS A 76 3.22 -9.23 -2.00
N PHE A 77 3.37 -9.04 -3.31
CA PHE A 77 4.23 -8.05 -3.92
C PHE A 77 3.44 -7.16 -4.87
N LEU A 78 3.70 -5.86 -4.80
CA LEU A 78 3.12 -4.86 -5.69
C LEU A 78 4.20 -4.46 -6.70
N HIS A 79 3.90 -4.65 -7.97
CA HIS A 79 4.76 -4.27 -9.08
C HIS A 79 4.21 -2.97 -9.67
N TRP A 80 4.81 -1.85 -9.33
CA TRP A 80 4.40 -0.53 -9.80
C TRP A 80 5.07 -0.22 -11.13
N GLU A 81 4.29 -0.04 -12.19
CA GLU A 81 4.80 0.47 -13.47
C GLU A 81 4.92 1.99 -13.39
N VAL A 82 6.12 2.49 -13.69
CA VAL A 82 6.52 3.88 -13.52
C VAL A 82 7.03 4.43 -14.84
N ASN A 83 6.50 5.57 -15.25
CA ASN A 83 6.93 6.23 -16.48
C ASN A 83 8.26 7.00 -16.30
N SER A 84 8.76 7.60 -17.38
CA SER A 84 10.01 8.37 -17.39
C SER A 84 10.01 9.61 -16.48
N GLN A 85 8.83 10.09 -16.07
CA GLN A 85 8.66 11.22 -15.16
C GLN A 85 8.59 10.78 -13.68
N GLY A 86 8.68 9.48 -13.39
CA GLY A 86 8.55 8.96 -12.03
C GLY A 86 7.11 8.82 -11.56
N ILE A 87 6.13 8.83 -12.46
CA ILE A 87 4.71 8.69 -12.13
C ILE A 87 4.25 7.24 -12.29
N ILE A 88 3.47 6.76 -11.32
CA ILE A 88 2.86 5.44 -11.33
C ILE A 88 1.73 5.42 -12.37
N VAL A 89 1.87 4.60 -13.40
CA VAL A 89 0.94 4.48 -14.53
C VAL A 89 0.30 3.10 -14.64
N GLY A 90 0.73 2.14 -13.83
CA GLY A 90 0.18 0.80 -13.79
C GLY A 90 0.58 0.07 -12.51
N TYR A 91 -0.11 -1.03 -12.21
CA TYR A 91 0.33 -1.96 -11.17
C TYR A 91 -0.05 -3.41 -11.51
N LYS A 92 0.70 -4.35 -10.93
CA LYS A 92 0.36 -5.78 -10.89
C LYS A 92 0.57 -6.30 -9.47
N LEU A 93 -0.38 -7.10 -8.99
CA LEU A 93 -0.24 -7.83 -7.74
C LEU A 93 0.35 -9.21 -8.05
N GLU A 94 1.38 -9.61 -7.31
CA GLU A 94 2.05 -10.90 -7.47
C GLU A 94 2.19 -11.61 -6.13
N GLY A 95 1.81 -12.89 -6.11
CA GLY A 95 1.81 -13.71 -4.89
C GLY A 95 0.42 -14.23 -4.53
N ASN A 96 0.36 -15.12 -3.55
CA ASN A 96 -0.85 -15.84 -3.15
C ASN A 96 -1.60 -15.19 -1.98
N ARG A 97 -1.16 -14.02 -1.50
CA ARG A 97 -1.72 -13.34 -0.33
C ARG A 97 -2.09 -11.87 -0.58
N CYS A 98 -2.36 -11.52 -1.84
CA CYS A 98 -2.80 -10.19 -2.27
C CYS A 98 -4.34 -10.05 -2.34
N TYR A 99 -5.04 -10.36 -1.25
CA TYR A 99 -6.50 -10.22 -1.13
C TYR A 99 -6.90 -9.11 -0.16
#